data_AF-J3HAL6-F1
#
_entry.id   AF-J3HAL6-F1
#
_cell.length_a   1.000
_cell.length_b   1.000
_cell.length_c   1.000
_cell.angle_alpha   90.00
_cell.angle_beta   90.00
_cell.angle_gamma   90.00
#
_symmetry.space_group_name_H-M   'P 1'
#
loop_
_entity.id
_entity.type
_entity.pdbx_description
1 polymer ?
#
loop_
_entity_poly.entity_id
_entity_poly.type
_entity_poly.pdbx_seq_one_letter_code
_entity_poly.pdbx_strand_id
1 'polypeptide(L)' 'MAKEIKSVRLNQQKNTVRYARTLKHAINVFGNQQLAKDWLKRPCKYLEGNIPLELISNSPGYQKVENYLTRIELGVYQ' A
#
# COMPACT_ATOMS: atom_id res chain seq x y z
N MET A 1 -1.31 13.51 29.66
CA MET A 1 -0.63 13.71 28.36
C MET A 1 0.11 12.47 27.80
N ALA A 2 0.36 11.39 28.57
CA ALA A 2 1.09 10.21 28.06
C ALA A 2 0.30 9.27 27.12
N LYS A 3 -1.04 9.33 27.09
CA LYS A 3 -1.88 8.45 26.26
C LYS A 3 -1.82 8.78 24.76
N GLU A 4 -1.64 10.04 24.39
CA GLU A 4 -1.63 10.46 22.98
C GLU A 4 -0.32 10.14 22.24
N ILE A 5 0.82 10.21 22.92
CA ILE A 5 2.13 9.93 22.28
C ILE A 5 2.25 8.43 21.93
N LYS A 6 1.65 7.56 22.75
CA LYS A 6 1.69 6.10 22.56
C LYS A 6 0.84 5.67 21.35
N SER A 7 -0.33 6.27 21.15
CA SER A 7 -1.22 5.94 20.02
C SER A 7 -0.66 6.43 18.68
N VAL A 8 -0.08 7.64 18.63
CA VAL A 8 0.57 8.18 17.42
C VAL A 8 1.75 7.30 16.99
N ARG A 9 2.63 6.92 17.92
CA ARG A 9 3.79 6.09 17.61
C ARG A 9 3.41 4.69 17.11
N LEU A 10 2.36 4.10 17.68
CA LEU A 10 1.79 2.83 17.21
C LEU A 10 1.19 2.95 15.81
N ASN A 11 0.54 4.07 15.49
CA ASN A 11 -0.03 4.29 14.16
C ASN A 11 1.07 4.48 13.10
N GLN A 12 2.12 5.23 13.42
CA GLN A 12 3.28 5.40 12.55
C GLN A 12 3.99 4.08 12.28
N GLN A 13 4.22 3.24 13.30
CA GLN A 13 4.80 1.92 13.12
C GLN A 13 3.93 1.03 12.23
N LYS A 14 2.61 1.00 12.44
CA LYS A 14 1.68 0.23 11.59
C LYS A 14 1.74 0.68 10.14
N ASN A 15 1.77 1.99 9.88
CA ASN A 15 1.84 2.53 8.53
C ASN A 15 3.17 2.19 7.85
N THR A 16 4.29 2.27 8.57
CA THR A 16 5.61 1.87 8.05
C THR A 16 5.67 0.39 7.68
N VAL A 17 5.13 -0.49 8.53
CA VAL A 17 5.08 -1.94 8.26
C VAL A 17 4.20 -2.24 7.04
N ARG A 18 3.03 -1.60 6.94
CA ARG A 18 2.15 -1.73 5.78
C ARG A 18 2.82 -1.24 4.51
N TYR A 19 3.50 -0.09 4.56
CA TYR A 19 4.25 0.44 3.43
C TYR A 19 5.32 -0.53 2.94
N ALA A 20 6.16 -1.05 3.85
CA ALA A 20 7.20 -2.00 3.48
C ALA A 20 6.63 -3.27 2.84
N ARG A 21 5.51 -3.77 3.37
CA ARG A 21 4.83 -4.96 2.84
C ARG A 21 4.24 -4.72 1.46
N THR A 22 3.51 -3.63 1.26
CA THR A 22 2.95 -3.27 -0.04
C THR A 22 4.03 -2.96 -1.07
N LEU A 23 5.12 -2.28 -0.68
CA LEU A 23 6.24 -2.03 -1.57
C LEU A 23 6.87 -3.34 -2.04
N LYS A 24 7.09 -4.30 -1.13
CA LYS A 24 7.62 -5.62 -1.48
C LYS A 24 6.70 -6.35 -2.46
N HIS A 25 5.38 -6.33 -2.21
CA HIS A 25 4.39 -6.95 -3.09
C HIS A 25 4.38 -6.29 -4.47
N ALA A 26 4.37 -4.96 -4.52
CA ALA A 26 4.43 -4.20 -5.75
C ALA A 26 5.74 -4.45 -6.52
N ILE A 27 6.88 -4.63 -5.84
CA ILE A 27 8.14 -5.04 -6.48
C ILE A 27 8.00 -6.39 -7.17
N ASN A 28 7.38 -7.38 -6.51
CA ASN A 28 7.16 -8.70 -7.10
C ASN A 28 6.25 -8.61 -8.34
N VAL A 29 5.19 -7.79 -8.26
CA VAL A 29 4.21 -7.61 -9.33
C VAL A 29 4.78 -6.85 -10.53
N PHE A 30 5.44 -5.72 -10.30
CA PHE A 30 5.96 -4.85 -11.36
C PHE A 30 7.38 -5.21 -11.79
N GLY A 31 8.05 -6.13 -11.09
CA GLY A 31 9.42 -6.56 -11.34
C GLY A 31 10.51 -5.52 -11.04
N ASN A 32 10.15 -4.30 -10.63
CA ASN A 32 11.10 -3.21 -10.42
C ASN A 32 10.71 -2.32 -9.24
N GLN A 33 11.68 -2.04 -8.36
CA GLN A 33 11.50 -1.16 -7.21
C GLN A 33 11.13 0.27 -7.56
N GLN A 34 11.71 0.83 -8.63
CA GLN A 34 11.38 2.18 -9.07
C GLN A 34 9.91 2.24 -9.54
N LEU A 35 9.48 1.27 -10.36
CA LEU A 35 8.08 1.18 -10.81
C LEU A 35 7.11 1.02 -9.64
N ALA A 36 7.44 0.17 -8.67
CA ALA A 36 6.64 -0.02 -7.47
C ALA A 36 6.52 1.27 -6.63
N LYS A 37 7.63 1.99 -6.44
CA LYS A 37 7.65 3.28 -5.72
C LYS A 37 6.87 4.36 -6.47
N ASP A 38 7.02 4.44 -7.78
CA ASP A 38 6.28 5.38 -8.63
C ASP A 38 4.78 5.07 -8.59
N TRP A 39 4.39 3.80 -8.72
CA TRP A 39 2.99 3.37 -8.63
C TRP A 39 2.35 3.72 -7.29
N LEU A 40 3.06 3.48 -6.17
CA LEU A 40 2.58 3.82 -4.83
C LEU A 40 2.24 5.31 -4.66
N LYS A 41 2.97 6.19 -5.36
CA LYS A 41 2.81 7.65 -5.29
C LYS A 41 1.83 8.21 -6.33
N ARG A 42 1.40 7.40 -7.29
CA ARG A 42 0.52 7.82 -8.37
C ARG A 42 -0.92 7.40 -8.09
N PRO A 43 -1.91 8.25 -8.41
CA PRO A 43 -3.31 7.86 -8.34
C PRO A 43 -3.57 6.68 -9.26
N CYS A 44 -4.19 5.62 -8.74
CA CYS A 44 -4.49 4.41 -9.51
C CYS A 44 -5.98 4.37 -9.85
N LYS A 45 -6.30 4.35 -11.15
CA LYS A 45 -7.70 4.29 -11.63
C LYS A 45 -8.47 3.09 -11.06
N TYR A 46 -7.80 1.94 -10.90
CA TYR A 46 -8.39 0.73 -10.34
C TYR A 46 -8.65 0.81 -8.83
N LEU A 47 -8.06 1.79 -8.16
CA LEU A 47 -8.31 2.11 -6.75
C LEU A 47 -9.18 3.36 -6.62
N GLU A 48 -10.13 3.54 -7.55
CA GLU A 48 -11.06 4.68 -7.57
C GLU A 48 -10.34 6.04 -7.72
N GLY A 49 -9.16 6.04 -8.36
CA GLY A 49 -8.33 7.24 -8.51
C GLY A 49 -7.53 7.62 -7.26
N ASN A 50 -7.58 6.82 -6.20
CA ASN A 50 -6.85 7.10 -4.97
C ASN A 50 -5.37 6.74 -5.10
N ILE A 51 -4.55 7.40 -4.28
CA ILE A 51 -3.11 7.13 -4.17
C ILE A 51 -2.92 5.92 -3.23
N PRO A 52 -2.26 4.84 -3.68
CA PRO A 52 -2.05 3.65 -2.85
C PRO A 52 -1.37 3.96 -1.51
N LEU A 53 -0.40 4.88 -1.49
CA LEU A 53 0.30 5.31 -0.28
C LEU A 53 -0.63 5.90 0.79
N GLU A 54 -1.68 6.63 0.38
CA GLU A 54 -2.67 7.18 1.29
C GLU A 54 -3.63 6.08 1.78
N LEU A 55 -4.00 5.15 0.89
CA LEU A 55 -4.91 4.05 1.20
C LEU A 55 -4.35 3.07 2.24
N ILE A 56 -3.05 2.76 2.21
CA ILE A 56 -2.44 1.81 3.16
C ILE A 56 -2.43 2.31 4.61
N SER A 57 -2.61 3.61 4.83
CA SER A 57 -2.77 4.18 6.19
C SER A 57 -4.07 3.71 6.84
N ASN A 58 -5.08 3.37 6.03
CA ASN A 58 -6.37 2.84 6.48
C ASN A 58 -6.41 1.32 6.32
N SER A 59 -7.00 0.62 7.29
CA SER A 59 -7.13 -0.84 7.23
C SER A 59 -7.90 -1.35 5.98
N PRO A 60 -9.06 -0.77 5.60
CA PRO A 60 -9.77 -1.21 4.39
C PRO A 60 -9.05 -0.78 3.10
N GLY A 61 -8.37 0.38 3.10
CA GLY A 61 -7.59 0.83 1.95
C GLY A 61 -6.37 -0.08 1.69
N TYR A 62 -5.69 -0.50 2.76
CA TYR A 62 -4.60 -1.48 2.68
C TYR A 62 -5.05 -2.79 2.04
N GLN A 63 -6.19 -3.35 2.45
CA GLN A 63 -6.72 -4.59 1.85
C GLN A 63 -7.07 -4.40 0.37
N LYS A 64 -7.67 -3.27 -0.02
CA LYS A 64 -7.95 -2.96 -1.45
C LYS A 64 -6.66 -2.97 -2.28
N VAL A 65 -5.60 -2.33 -1.76
CA VAL A 65 -4.29 -2.23 -2.42
C VAL A 65 -3.65 -3.62 -2.57
N GLU A 66 -3.59 -4.42 -1.50
CA GLU A 66 -3.02 -5.77 -1.57
C GLU A 66 -3.83 -6.68 -2.51
N ASN A 67 -5.16 -6.66 -2.44
CA ASN A 67 -6.01 -7.45 -3.33
C ASN A 67 -5.80 -7.07 -4.80
N TYR A 68 -5.62 -5.78 -5.10
CA TYR A 68 -5.29 -5.33 -6.44
C TYR A 68 -3.95 -5.88 -6.93
N LEU A 69 -2.91 -5.81 -6.10
CA LEU A 69 -1.59 -6.36 -6.43
C LEU A 69 -1.62 -7.88 -6.64
N THR A 70 -2.31 -8.62 -5.76
CA THR A 70 -2.49 -10.07 -5.92
C THR A 70 -3.23 -10.44 -7.20
N ARG A 71 -4.23 -9.65 -7.62
CA ARG A 71 -4.92 -9.89 -8.90
C ARG A 71 -3.99 -9.73 -10.11
N ILE A 72 -3.05 -8.79 -10.03
CA ILE A 72 -2.02 -8.64 -11.08
C ILE A 72 -1.01 -9.79 -11.00
N GLU A 73 -0.56 -10.17 -9.80
CA GLU A 73 0.39 -11.28 -9.58
C GLU A 73 -0.14 -12.60 -10.12
N LEU A 74 -1.43 -12.89 -9.88
CA LEU A 74 -2.10 -14.11 -10.35
C LEU A 74 -2.40 -14.09 -11.86
N GLY A 75 -2.05 -13.02 -12.58
CA GLY A 75 -2.26 -12.91 -14.02
C GLY A 75 -3.74 -12.84 -14.42
N VAL A 76 -4.62 -12.36 -13.54
CA VAL A 76 -6.08 -12.23 -13.80
C VAL A 76 -6.39 -11.01 -14.69
N TYR A 77 -5.53 -10.73 -15.67
CA TYR A 77 -5.80 -9.83 -16.77
C TYR A 77 -5.55 -10.61 -18.06
N GLN A 78 -6.60 -11.27 -18.57
CA GLN A 78 -6.75 -11.65 -19.98
C GLN A 78 -7.50 -10.54 -20.70
#